data_AF-A0A0S4KQF8-F1
#
_entry.id   AF-A0A0S4KQF8-F1
#
_cell.length_a   1.000
_cell.length_b   1.000
_cell.length_c   1.000
_cell.angle_alpha   90.00
_cell.angle_beta   90.00
_cell.angle_gamma   90.00
#
_symmetry.space_group_name_H-M   'P 1'
#
loop_
_entity.id
_entity.type
_entity.pdbx_description
1 polymer ?
#
loop_
_entity_poly.entity_id
_entity_poly.type
_entity_poly.pdbx_seq_one_letter_code
_entity_poly.pdbx_strand_id
1 'polypeptide(L)'
;MLESLSQDLQHRPVRLVDVLRAKFPKTKSVPFDRLCECLPSLQPRYYSIASDPMSHVDGSLEIFVRLIKGGVASQHLASHPHHVYGFIRKSSFHLPKGRNKPILMIGPGTGIAPLLGFLHRRSAQMRKQQRSGSVQDNGPVWLFHGCRLREHYTHRIEGLVEAHVDSNALQHLFVCFSREETPRGTADRRY
;
A
#
# COMPACT_ATOMS: atom_id res chain seq x y z
N MET A 1 -16.97 -9.08 36.07
CA MET A 1 -15.80 -9.68 35.35
C MET A 1 -15.86 -9.39 33.85
N LEU A 2 -16.98 -9.61 33.17
CA LEU A 2 -17.13 -9.32 31.73
C LEU A 2 -17.10 -7.81 31.42
N GLU A 3 -17.67 -6.97 32.28
CA GLU A 3 -17.67 -5.50 32.09
C GLU A 3 -16.27 -4.89 32.14
N SER A 4 -15.39 -5.35 33.05
CA SER A 4 -14.01 -4.88 33.11
C SER A 4 -13.16 -5.36 31.93
N LEU A 5 -13.48 -6.54 31.37
CA LEU A 5 -12.87 -7.01 30.13
C LEU A 5 -13.30 -6.16 28.93
N SER A 6 -14.56 -5.74 28.89
CA SER A 6 -15.10 -4.87 27.84
C SER A 6 -14.42 -3.49 27.86
N GLN A 7 -14.20 -2.89 29.04
CA GLN A 7 -13.43 -1.66 29.17
C GLN A 7 -11.96 -1.84 28.75
N ASP A 8 -11.31 -2.93 29.17
CA ASP A 8 -9.92 -3.24 28.79
C ASP A 8 -9.77 -3.39 27.25
N LEU A 9 -10.78 -3.95 26.57
CA LEU A 9 -10.83 -4.14 25.12
C LEU A 9 -11.11 -2.87 24.31
N GLN A 10 -11.70 -1.84 24.92
CA GLN A 10 -12.02 -0.57 24.25
C GLN A 10 -10.78 0.32 24.04
N HIS A 11 -9.76 0.19 24.90
CA HIS A 11 -8.61 1.10 24.90
C HIS A 11 -7.36 0.55 24.23
N ARG A 12 -7.25 -0.78 24.05
CA ARG A 12 -6.11 -1.40 23.37
C ARG A 12 -6.48 -2.75 22.75
N PRO A 13 -5.83 -3.14 21.65
CA PRO A 13 -5.93 -4.51 21.16
C PRO A 13 -5.28 -5.45 22.19
N VAL A 14 -6.10 -6.30 22.83
CA VAL A 14 -5.63 -7.31 23.79
C VAL A 14 -5.55 -8.66 23.09
N ARG A 15 -4.42 -9.38 23.24
CA ARG A 15 -4.29 -10.74 22.72
C ARG A 15 -4.88 -11.72 23.72
N LEU A 16 -5.39 -12.85 23.24
CA LEU A 16 -5.96 -13.87 24.11
C LEU A 16 -4.95 -14.34 25.19
N VAL A 17 -3.67 -14.47 24.84
CA VAL A 17 -2.61 -14.82 25.81
C VAL A 17 -2.48 -13.80 26.95
N ASP A 18 -2.69 -12.51 26.66
CA ASP A 18 -2.61 -11.45 27.66
C ASP A 18 -3.81 -11.54 28.61
N VAL A 19 -5.01 -11.84 28.08
CA VAL A 19 -6.22 -12.07 28.89
C VAL A 19 -6.05 -13.29 29.80
N LEU A 20 -5.58 -14.42 29.25
CA LEU A 20 -5.38 -15.64 30.02
C LEU A 20 -4.41 -15.43 31.17
N ARG A 21 -3.27 -14.77 30.92
CA ARG A 21 -2.27 -14.48 31.96
C ARG A 21 -2.78 -13.50 33.02
N ALA A 22 -3.49 -12.44 32.62
CA ALA A 22 -3.90 -11.38 33.54
C ALA A 22 -5.12 -11.77 34.39
N LYS A 23 -6.14 -12.41 33.79
CA LYS A 23 -7.41 -12.70 34.47
C LYS A 23 -7.48 -14.13 35.01
N PHE A 24 -6.70 -15.06 34.46
CA PHE A 24 -6.72 -16.47 34.84
C PHE A 24 -5.32 -17.01 35.22
N PRO A 25 -4.57 -16.34 36.12
CA PRO A 25 -3.19 -16.72 36.44
C PRO A 25 -3.04 -18.08 37.12
N LYS A 26 -4.13 -18.62 37.71
CA LYS A 26 -4.15 -19.94 38.35
C LYS A 26 -4.41 -21.09 37.37
N THR A 27 -4.81 -20.78 36.13
CA THR A 27 -5.08 -21.79 35.11
C THR A 27 -3.77 -22.40 34.62
N LYS A 28 -3.53 -23.68 34.95
CA LYS A 28 -2.29 -24.39 34.61
C LYS A 28 -2.23 -24.84 33.16
N SER A 29 -3.38 -25.16 32.56
CA SER A 29 -3.49 -25.58 31.16
C SER A 29 -4.85 -25.21 30.58
N VAL A 30 -4.87 -25.00 29.27
CA VAL A 30 -6.09 -24.86 28.46
C VAL A 30 -6.02 -25.95 27.39
N PRO A 31 -7.02 -26.84 27.26
CA PRO A 31 -7.03 -27.84 26.20
C PRO A 31 -6.92 -27.19 24.82
N PHE A 32 -5.99 -27.68 24.00
CA PHE A 32 -5.68 -27.06 22.70
C PHE A 32 -6.86 -27.13 21.72
N ASP A 33 -7.60 -28.24 21.73
CA ASP A 33 -8.82 -28.45 20.97
C ASP A 33 -9.87 -27.39 21.26
N ARG A 34 -10.12 -27.08 22.54
CA ARG A 34 -11.06 -26.04 22.96
C ARG A 34 -10.59 -24.65 22.56
N LEU A 35 -9.29 -24.39 22.62
CA LEU A 35 -8.72 -23.14 22.13
C LEU A 35 -8.97 -22.97 20.63
N CYS A 36 -8.72 -24.01 19.84
CA CYS A 36 -8.94 -23.99 18.39
C CYS A 36 -10.43 -23.83 18.03
N GLU A 37 -11.33 -24.48 18.76
CA GLU A 37 -12.77 -24.37 18.57
C GLU A 37 -13.30 -22.95 18.83
N CYS A 38 -12.74 -22.24 19.81
CA CYS A 38 -13.17 -20.90 20.18
C CYS A 38 -12.52 -19.78 19.35
N LEU A 39 -11.39 -20.02 18.70
CA LEU A 39 -10.65 -18.97 17.99
C LEU A 39 -11.24 -18.71 16.60
N PRO A 40 -11.41 -17.44 16.19
CA PRO A 40 -11.83 -17.13 14.83
C PRO A 40 -10.72 -17.52 13.85
N SER A 41 -11.11 -17.96 12.66
CA SER A 41 -10.17 -18.22 11.58
C SER A 41 -9.40 -16.96 11.20
N LEU A 42 -8.10 -17.12 10.91
CA LEU A 42 -7.25 -16.03 10.50
C LEU A 42 -7.71 -15.47 9.15
N GLN A 43 -8.13 -14.20 9.15
CA GLN A 43 -8.58 -13.53 7.93
C GLN A 43 -7.41 -13.06 7.05
N PRO A 44 -7.52 -13.16 5.72
CA PRO A 44 -6.52 -12.61 4.81
C PRO A 44 -6.46 -11.07 4.94
N ARG A 45 -5.29 -10.51 4.61
CA ARG A 45 -5.10 -9.05 4.52
C ARG A 45 -4.96 -8.64 3.07
N TYR A 46 -5.72 -7.62 2.68
CA TYR A 46 -5.72 -7.10 1.32
C TYR A 46 -4.70 -5.96 1.18
N TYR A 47 -3.96 -5.98 0.07
CA TYR A 47 -3.00 -4.96 -0.31
C TYR A 47 -3.26 -4.54 -1.74
N SER A 48 -3.07 -3.25 -2.03
CA SER A 48 -3.14 -2.76 -3.41
C SER A 48 -1.86 -3.16 -4.15
N ILE A 49 -2.05 -3.75 -5.33
CA ILE A 49 -0.95 -4.16 -6.22
C ILE A 49 -0.31 -2.89 -6.80
N ALA A 50 1.01 -2.80 -6.73
CA ALA A 50 1.81 -1.69 -7.26
C ALA A 50 2.55 -2.03 -8.56
N SER A 51 2.36 -3.24 -9.07
CA SER A 51 2.89 -3.74 -10.33
C SER A 51 1.80 -3.81 -11.40
N ASP A 52 2.21 -3.99 -12.65
CA ASP A 52 1.32 -4.19 -13.80
C ASP A 52 1.86 -5.32 -14.69
N PRO A 53 1.01 -6.26 -15.15
CA PRO A 53 1.44 -7.41 -15.95
C PRO A 53 2.05 -7.06 -17.32
N MET A 54 1.85 -5.84 -17.84
CA MET A 54 2.50 -5.43 -19.10
C MET A 54 3.94 -4.97 -18.89
N SER A 55 4.26 -4.40 -17.73
CA SER A 55 5.62 -3.96 -17.41
C SER A 55 6.40 -5.00 -16.60
N HIS A 56 5.72 -5.85 -15.81
CA HIS A 56 6.30 -6.90 -14.96
C HIS A 56 6.06 -8.26 -15.61
N VAL A 57 6.69 -8.47 -16.78
CA VAL A 57 6.50 -9.68 -17.60
C VAL A 57 7.14 -10.93 -16.99
N ASP A 58 8.00 -10.75 -16.00
CA ASP A 58 8.59 -11.81 -15.17
C ASP A 58 7.60 -12.40 -14.16
N GLY A 59 6.39 -11.84 -14.07
CA GLY A 59 5.36 -12.27 -13.12
C GLY A 59 5.59 -11.75 -11.71
N SER A 60 6.49 -10.77 -11.52
CA SER A 60 6.72 -10.16 -10.22
C SER A 60 5.49 -9.39 -9.74
N LEU A 61 5.23 -9.47 -8.43
CA LEU A 61 4.14 -8.77 -7.76
C LEU A 61 4.72 -7.83 -6.71
N GLU A 62 4.51 -6.54 -6.90
CA GLU A 62 4.90 -5.51 -5.93
C GLU A 62 3.71 -5.03 -5.09
N ILE A 63 3.96 -4.82 -3.79
CA ILE A 63 3.02 -4.21 -2.83
C ILE A 63 3.79 -3.29 -1.88
N PHE A 64 3.14 -2.23 -1.40
CA PHE A 64 3.68 -1.35 -0.36
C PHE A 64 2.95 -1.57 0.95
N VAL A 65 3.68 -2.03 1.97
CA VAL A 65 3.11 -2.39 3.26
C VAL A 65 3.69 -1.51 4.36
N ARG A 66 2.82 -0.85 5.09
CA ARG A 66 3.21 -0.17 6.33
C ARG A 66 3.44 -1.22 7.41
N LEU A 67 4.62 -1.23 8.01
CA LEU A 67 4.90 -2.07 9.16
C LEU A 67 4.08 -1.60 10.37
N ILE A 68 3.19 -2.47 10.86
CA ILE A 68 2.38 -2.21 12.05
C ILE A 68 2.96 -3.01 13.21
N LYS A 69 3.33 -2.32 14.29
CA LYS A 69 3.82 -2.95 15.52
C LYS A 69 2.71 -3.86 16.09
N GLY A 70 3.02 -5.15 16.20
CA GLY A 70 2.07 -6.18 16.65
C GLY A 70 1.08 -6.64 15.57
N GLY A 71 1.18 -6.14 14.34
CA GLY A 71 0.34 -6.54 13.22
C GLY A 71 0.82 -7.86 12.59
N VAL A 72 -0.05 -8.86 12.56
CA VAL A 72 0.27 -10.22 12.08
C VAL A 72 0.79 -10.22 10.64
N ALA A 73 -0.01 -9.71 9.69
CA ALA A 73 0.34 -9.77 8.26
C ALA A 73 1.56 -8.90 7.91
N SER A 74 1.63 -7.67 8.42
CA SER A 74 2.75 -6.77 8.11
C SER A 74 4.09 -7.27 8.66
N GLN A 75 4.09 -7.90 9.85
CA GLN A 75 5.31 -8.48 10.42
C GLN A 75 5.70 -9.77 9.72
N HIS A 76 4.73 -10.61 9.34
CA HIS A 76 4.99 -11.79 8.53
C HIS A 76 5.63 -11.43 7.18
N LEU A 77 5.08 -10.45 6.45
CA LEU A 77 5.64 -9.97 5.19
C LEU A 77 7.03 -9.34 5.35
N ALA A 78 7.28 -8.64 6.45
CA ALA A 78 8.61 -8.09 6.72
C ALA A 78 9.67 -9.16 6.99
N SER A 79 9.27 -10.34 7.47
CA SER A 79 10.18 -11.46 7.77
C SER A 79 10.32 -12.46 6.64
N HIS A 80 9.28 -12.61 5.80
CA HIS A 80 9.21 -13.60 4.73
C HIS A 80 8.73 -12.96 3.41
N PRO A 81 9.43 -11.95 2.87
CA PRO A 81 8.93 -11.13 1.77
C PRO A 81 8.75 -11.88 0.44
N HIS A 82 9.37 -13.04 0.26
CA HIS A 82 9.38 -13.79 -1.01
C HIS A 82 8.51 -15.07 -1.01
N HIS A 83 7.99 -15.48 0.14
CA HIS A 83 7.19 -16.72 0.26
C HIS A 83 5.86 -16.41 0.93
N VAL A 84 4.84 -16.12 0.13
CA VAL A 84 3.52 -15.71 0.61
C VAL A 84 2.42 -16.50 -0.08
N TYR A 85 1.42 -16.93 0.69
CA TYR A 85 0.19 -17.50 0.15
C TYR A 85 -0.85 -16.38 0.01
N GLY A 86 -1.47 -16.29 -1.16
CA GLY A 86 -2.43 -15.24 -1.44
C GLY A 86 -3.28 -15.52 -2.66
N PHE A 87 -4.20 -14.59 -2.94
CA PHE A 87 -5.07 -14.61 -4.10
C PHE A 87 -5.32 -13.18 -4.57
N ILE A 88 -5.65 -13.03 -5.86
CA ILE A 88 -6.00 -11.73 -6.44
C ILE A 88 -7.50 -11.52 -6.29
N ARG A 89 -7.89 -10.43 -5.64
CA ARG A 89 -9.29 -9.96 -5.61
C ARG A 89 -9.48 -8.86 -6.65
N LYS A 90 -10.34 -9.09 -7.64
CA LYS A 90 -10.71 -8.05 -8.62
C LYS A 90 -11.32 -6.84 -7.91
N SER A 91 -10.94 -5.64 -8.34
CA SER A 91 -11.48 -4.37 -7.82
C SER A 91 -12.21 -3.62 -8.92
N SER A 92 -12.91 -2.53 -8.60
CA SER A 92 -13.44 -1.58 -9.58
C SER A 92 -12.47 -0.43 -9.91
N PHE A 93 -11.34 -0.35 -9.20
CA PHE A 93 -10.35 0.71 -9.33
C PHE A 93 -9.42 0.43 -10.51
N HIS A 94 -9.71 1.06 -11.66
CA HIS A 94 -8.98 0.89 -12.91
C HIS A 94 -8.69 2.23 -13.58
N LEU A 95 -7.70 2.22 -14.46
CA LEU A 95 -7.50 3.33 -15.40
C LEU A 95 -8.76 3.56 -16.26
N PRO A 96 -9.07 4.82 -16.63
CA PRO A 96 -10.16 5.12 -17.55
C PRO A 96 -10.02 4.38 -18.89
N LYS A 97 -11.17 4.06 -19.50
CA LYS A 97 -11.19 3.58 -20.89
C LYS A 97 -10.77 4.72 -21.82
N GLY A 98 -9.77 4.46 -22.67
CA GLY A 98 -9.20 5.45 -23.57
C GLY A 98 -8.04 6.21 -22.94
N ARG A 99 -7.03 6.53 -23.75
CA ARG A 99 -5.73 7.02 -23.27
C ARG A 99 -5.60 8.55 -23.25
N ASN A 100 -6.45 9.24 -24.00
CA ASN A 100 -6.49 10.70 -24.11
C ASN A 100 -7.15 11.39 -22.91
N LYS A 101 -7.72 10.63 -21.97
CA LYS A 101 -8.41 11.19 -20.80
C LYS A 101 -7.40 11.65 -19.75
N PRO A 102 -7.60 12.85 -19.17
CA PRO A 102 -6.79 13.30 -18.04
C PRO A 102 -7.00 12.38 -16.83
N ILE A 103 -5.94 12.13 -16.06
CA ILE A 103 -5.97 11.28 -14.86
C ILE A 103 -5.43 12.06 -13.67
N LEU A 104 -6.27 12.26 -12.65
CA LEU A 104 -5.88 12.83 -11.37
C LEU A 104 -5.72 11.71 -10.33
N MET A 105 -4.51 11.54 -9.82
CA MET A 105 -4.17 10.52 -8.83
C MET A 105 -3.82 11.17 -7.50
N ILE A 106 -4.47 10.72 -6.42
CA ILE A 106 -4.22 11.22 -5.06
C ILE A 106 -4.00 10.01 -4.15
N GLY A 107 -2.81 9.88 -3.57
CA GLY A 107 -2.45 8.71 -2.77
C GLY A 107 -1.29 8.97 -1.82
N PRO A 108 -1.55 9.48 -0.61
CA PRO A 108 -0.51 9.66 0.40
C PRO A 108 -0.07 8.33 1.04
N GLY A 109 1.19 8.26 1.45
CA GLY A 109 1.81 7.09 2.08
C GLY A 109 1.67 5.82 1.24
N THR A 110 1.28 4.70 1.85
CA THR A 110 1.06 3.43 1.13
C THR A 110 -0.09 3.49 0.11
N GLY A 111 -0.88 4.57 0.11
CA GLY A 111 -1.89 4.84 -0.92
C GLY A 111 -1.31 5.05 -2.32
N ILE A 112 0.00 5.24 -2.46
CA ILE A 112 0.67 5.35 -3.76
C ILE A 112 0.71 4.03 -4.54
N ALA A 113 0.59 2.88 -3.86
CA ALA A 113 0.75 1.55 -4.47
C ALA A 113 -0.04 1.35 -5.78
N PRO A 114 -1.38 1.45 -5.81
CA PRO A 114 -2.12 1.22 -7.05
C PRO A 114 -1.84 2.28 -8.13
N LEU A 115 -1.40 3.47 -7.72
CA LEU A 115 -1.07 4.58 -8.62
C LEU A 115 0.24 4.31 -9.36
N LEU A 116 1.23 3.71 -8.69
CA LEU A 116 2.42 3.20 -9.36
C LEU A 116 2.07 2.11 -10.38
N GLY A 117 1.17 1.17 -10.04
CA GLY A 117 0.68 0.18 -10.99
C GLY A 117 0.06 0.82 -12.24
N PHE A 118 -0.71 1.90 -12.08
CA PHE A 118 -1.25 2.67 -13.19
C PHE A 118 -0.17 3.36 -14.04
N LEU A 119 0.84 3.95 -13.41
CA LEU A 119 1.97 4.56 -14.11
C LEU A 119 2.81 3.54 -14.87
N HIS A 120 3.07 2.37 -14.28
CA HIS A 120 3.72 1.24 -14.93
C HIS A 120 2.96 0.78 -16.18
N ARG A 121 1.65 0.55 -16.04
CA ARG A 121 0.77 0.20 -17.16
C ARG A 121 0.86 1.23 -18.27
N ARG A 122 0.72 2.51 -17.93
CA ARG A 122 0.76 3.63 -18.87
C ARG A 122 2.10 3.75 -19.57
N SER A 123 3.22 3.67 -18.85
CA SER A 123 4.57 3.72 -19.43
C SER A 123 4.83 2.55 -20.40
N ALA A 124 4.45 1.32 -20.04
CA ALA A 124 4.56 0.16 -20.94
C ALA A 124 3.70 0.35 -22.21
N GLN A 125 2.50 0.88 -22.03
CA GLN A 125 1.56 1.22 -23.09
C GLN A 125 2.12 2.31 -24.04
N MET A 126 2.82 3.32 -23.53
CA MET A 126 3.48 4.37 -24.33
C MET A 126 4.68 3.80 -25.11
N ARG A 127 5.53 3.00 -24.45
CA ARG A 127 6.66 2.32 -25.12
C ARG A 127 6.20 1.43 -26.27
N LYS A 128 5.08 0.70 -26.10
CA LYS A 128 4.50 -0.12 -27.18
C LYS A 128 4.06 0.74 -28.38
N GLN A 129 3.45 1.90 -28.13
CA GLN A 129 3.02 2.83 -29.19
C GLN A 129 4.19 3.42 -29.97
N GLN A 130 5.24 3.84 -29.25
CA GLN A 130 6.47 4.35 -29.87
C GLN A 130 7.09 3.30 -30.80
N ARG A 131 7.12 2.03 -30.36
CA ARG A 131 7.62 0.91 -31.18
C ARG A 131 6.75 0.61 -32.39
N SER A 132 5.44 0.80 -32.30
CA SER A 132 4.51 0.56 -33.42
C SER A 132 4.32 1.78 -34.34
N GLY A 133 4.99 2.90 -34.09
CA GLY A 133 4.82 4.14 -34.86
C GLY A 133 3.43 4.78 -34.74
N SER A 134 2.62 4.36 -33.76
CA SER A 134 1.24 4.84 -33.62
C SER A 134 1.22 6.20 -32.93
N VAL A 135 0.62 7.20 -33.58
CA VAL A 135 0.41 8.54 -33.02
C VAL A 135 -0.94 8.55 -32.30
N GLN A 136 -0.96 8.19 -31.03
CA GLN A 136 -2.15 8.33 -30.20
C GLN A 136 -1.86 9.26 -29.04
N ASP A 137 -2.72 10.26 -28.87
CA ASP A 137 -2.60 11.23 -27.80
C ASP A 137 -2.81 10.56 -26.42
N ASN A 138 -1.94 10.93 -25.48
CA ASN A 138 -1.96 10.44 -24.12
C ASN A 138 -2.34 11.61 -23.21
N GLY A 139 -3.53 11.56 -22.61
CA GLY A 139 -4.04 12.60 -21.73
C GLY A 139 -3.14 12.80 -20.52
N PRO A 140 -3.04 14.03 -19.99
CA PRO A 140 -2.12 14.37 -18.91
C PRO A 140 -2.44 13.63 -17.60
N VAL A 141 -1.41 13.42 -16.78
CA VAL A 141 -1.49 12.70 -15.51
C VAL A 141 -0.89 13.55 -14.40
N TRP A 142 -1.65 13.69 -13.31
CA TRP A 142 -1.23 14.34 -12.07
C TRP A 142 -1.13 13.31 -10.96
N LEU A 143 -0.06 13.39 -10.17
CA LEU A 143 0.11 12.63 -8.94
C LEU A 143 0.30 13.58 -7.76
N PHE A 144 -0.62 13.48 -6.80
CA PHE A 144 -0.51 14.09 -5.48
C PHE A 144 -0.15 12.99 -4.48
N HIS A 145 1.11 12.97 -4.07
CA HIS A 145 1.62 12.11 -3.03
C HIS A 145 1.94 12.91 -1.77
N GLY A 146 2.07 12.22 -0.64
CA GLY A 146 2.51 12.86 0.57
C GLY A 146 2.86 11.88 1.67
N CYS A 147 3.79 12.29 2.52
CA CYS A 147 4.20 11.54 3.70
C CYS A 147 4.45 12.53 4.84
N ARG A 148 4.94 12.05 5.99
CA ARG A 148 5.10 12.93 7.17
C ARG A 148 6.31 13.84 7.06
N LEU A 149 7.45 13.30 6.66
CA LEU A 149 8.75 13.98 6.57
C LEU A 149 9.41 13.49 5.28
N ARG A 150 10.34 14.27 4.70
CA ARG A 150 11.09 13.94 3.48
C ARG A 150 11.75 12.58 3.56
N GLU A 151 12.32 12.23 4.71
CA GLU A 151 12.92 10.92 4.97
C GLU A 151 11.94 9.73 4.81
N HIS A 152 10.63 9.96 4.94
CA HIS A 152 9.62 8.94 4.69
C HIS A 152 9.28 8.77 3.21
N TYR A 153 9.65 9.73 2.35
CA TYR A 153 9.63 9.57 0.91
C TYR A 153 10.90 8.86 0.48
N THR A 154 10.90 7.55 0.68
CA THR A 154 12.10 6.71 0.48
C THR A 154 12.66 6.85 -0.94
N HIS A 155 13.98 6.76 -1.09
CA HIS A 155 14.65 6.78 -2.40
C HIS A 155 14.06 5.77 -3.42
N ARG A 156 13.51 4.64 -2.95
CA ARG A 156 12.81 3.69 -3.84
C ARG A 156 11.55 4.29 -4.44
N ILE A 157 10.70 4.92 -3.63
CA ILE A 157 9.47 5.55 -4.11
C ILE A 157 9.83 6.75 -4.99
N GLU A 158 10.77 7.58 -4.55
CA GLU A 158 11.26 8.73 -5.30
C GLU A 158 11.75 8.32 -6.69
N GLY A 159 12.68 7.36 -6.79
CA GLY A 159 13.19 6.90 -8.07
C GLY A 159 12.15 6.25 -8.98
N LEU A 160 11.17 5.51 -8.41
CA LEU A 160 10.06 4.96 -9.19
C LEU A 160 9.17 6.05 -9.80
N VAL A 161 8.85 7.07 -9.00
CA VAL A 161 8.02 8.20 -9.44
C VAL A 161 8.77 9.06 -10.46
N GLU A 162 10.04 9.38 -10.20
CA GLU A 162 10.90 10.16 -11.11
C GLU A 162 11.08 9.45 -12.45
N ALA A 163 11.29 8.13 -12.48
CA ALA A 163 11.33 7.37 -13.74
C ALA A 163 10.03 7.50 -14.57
N HIS A 164 8.89 7.71 -13.91
CA HIS A 164 7.63 7.98 -14.59
C HIS A 164 7.48 9.42 -15.07
N VAL A 165 8.11 10.39 -14.39
CA VAL A 165 8.26 11.75 -14.89
C VAL A 165 9.14 11.75 -16.14
N ASP A 166 10.31 11.11 -16.08
CA ASP A 166 11.28 11.05 -17.18
C ASP A 166 10.71 10.36 -18.42
N SER A 167 9.92 9.30 -18.23
CA SER A 167 9.24 8.61 -19.36
C SER A 167 7.99 9.34 -19.87
N ASN A 168 7.68 10.52 -19.31
CA ASN A 168 6.46 11.29 -19.59
C ASN A 168 5.18 10.46 -19.34
N ALA A 169 5.25 9.43 -18.50
CA ALA A 169 4.07 8.70 -18.04
C ALA A 169 3.32 9.51 -16.96
N LEU A 170 4.01 10.38 -16.25
CA LEU A 170 3.52 11.33 -15.25
C LEU A 170 3.93 12.75 -15.67
N GLN A 171 2.96 13.66 -15.83
CA GLN A 171 3.22 15.04 -16.27
C GLN A 171 3.40 16.02 -15.11
N HIS A 172 2.73 15.76 -13.98
CA HIS A 172 2.70 16.69 -12.88
C HIS A 172 2.83 15.94 -11.56
N LEU A 173 3.90 16.20 -10.82
CA LEU A 173 4.15 15.59 -9.52
C LEU A 173 4.08 16.63 -8.40
N PHE A 174 3.25 16.33 -7.40
CA PHE A 174 3.16 17.08 -6.16
C PHE A 174 3.45 16.14 -4.98
N VAL A 175 4.47 16.48 -4.19
CA VAL A 175 4.81 15.74 -2.96
C VAL A 175 4.68 16.67 -1.77
N CYS A 176 3.87 16.30 -0.78
CA CYS A 176 3.64 17.11 0.42
C CYS A 176 4.16 16.41 1.68
N PHE A 177 4.83 17.16 2.55
CA PHE A 177 5.37 16.67 3.83
C PHE A 177 4.57 17.25 5.00
N SER A 178 3.74 16.44 5.65
CA SER A 178 2.74 16.93 6.60
C SER A 178 3.28 17.38 7.97
N ARG A 179 4.55 17.11 8.26
CA ARG A 179 5.22 17.41 9.54
C ARG A 179 6.53 18.17 9.34
N GLU A 180 6.82 18.63 8.13
CA GLU A 180 7.91 19.57 7.90
C GLU A 180 7.38 20.99 8.07
N GLU A 181 8.21 21.84 8.65
CA GLU A 181 7.93 23.27 8.69
C GLU A 181 8.12 23.84 7.28
N THR A 182 7.05 23.85 6.49
CA THR A 182 7.03 24.67 5.28
C THR A 182 6.88 26.14 5.66
N PRO A 183 7.78 27.04 5.22
CA PRO A 183 7.51 28.47 5.24
C PRO A 183 6.15 28.72 4.57
N ARG A 184 5.26 29.48 5.22
CA ARG A 184 3.94 29.80 4.63
C ARG A 184 4.16 30.45 3.26
N GLY A 185 3.68 29.81 2.20
CA GLY A 185 3.73 30.34 0.83
C GLY A 185 4.67 29.62 -0.14
N THR A 186 5.50 28.69 0.30
CA THR A 186 6.32 27.85 -0.60
C THR A 186 5.74 26.44 -0.62
N ALA A 187 4.87 26.16 -1.59
CA ALA A 187 4.61 24.77 -1.98
C ALA A 187 5.95 24.18 -2.42
N ASP A 188 6.52 23.31 -1.60
CA ASP A 188 7.84 22.75 -1.84
C ASP A 188 7.80 21.94 -3.14
N ARG A 189 8.56 22.44 -4.12
CA ARG A 189 8.84 21.92 -5.47
C ARG A 189 7.67 21.32 -6.27
N ARG A 190 7.24 22.09 -7.28
CA ARG A 190 6.66 21.53 -8.52
C ARG A 190 7.78 20.80 -9.26
N TYR A 191 7.64 19.50 -9.51
CA TYR A 191 8.37 18.79 -10.56
C TYR A 191 7.43 18.61 -11.75
#